data_AF-A0A657B8E4-F1
#
_entry.id   AF-A0A657B8E4-F1
#
_cell.length_a   1.000
_cell.length_b   1.000
_cell.length_c   1.000
_cell.angle_alpha   90.00
_cell.angle_beta   90.00
_cell.angle_gamma   90.00
#
_symmetry.space_group_name_H-M   'P 1'
#
loop_
_entity.id
_entity.type
_entity.pdbx_description
1 polymer ?
#
loop_
_entity_poly.entity_id
_entity_poly.type
_entity_poly.pdbx_seq_one_letter_code
_entity_poly.pdbx_strand_id
1 'polypeptide(L)'
;MLIRNVQLLGTEGCHLCDLAASVLGSFNSVMESHNFSLSIELVDISASEAMVERYGALIPVVIDVGSGRALSWPFDEQAVYEFLRVCDGAV
;
A
#
# COMPACT_ATOMS: atom_id res chain seq x y z
N MET A 1 6.92 17.32 -8.84
CA MET A 1 6.53 15.91 -8.78
C MET A 1 6.63 15.45 -7.34
N LEU A 2 5.50 15.12 -6.74
CA LEU A 2 5.38 14.62 -5.37
C LEU A 2 5.42 13.09 -5.42
N ILE A 3 6.26 12.49 -4.59
CA ILE A 3 6.39 11.03 -4.51
C ILE A 3 6.02 10.63 -3.09
N ARG A 4 5.12 9.66 -2.95
CA ARG A 4 4.73 9.08 -1.66
C ARG A 4 5.20 7.64 -1.57
N ASN A 5 5.96 7.33 -0.53
CA ASN A 5 6.50 6.00 -0.29
C ASN A 5 5.48 5.14 0.45
N VAL A 6 5.13 4.00 -0.14
CA VAL A 6 4.22 3.03 0.46
C VAL A 6 4.83 1.64 0.37
N GLN A 7 4.57 0.81 1.38
CA GLN A 7 5.00 -0.58 1.43
C GLN A 7 3.80 -1.50 1.25
N LEU A 8 3.87 -2.42 0.29
CA LEU A 8 2.88 -3.48 0.11
C LEU A 8 3.39 -4.73 0.83
N LEU A 9 2.82 -5.01 1.99
CA LEU A 9 3.10 -6.22 2.75
C LEU A 9 2.41 -7.41 2.08
N GLY A 10 3.19 -8.44 1.78
CA GLY A 10 2.72 -9.65 1.14
C GLY A 10 3.65 -10.84 1.42
N THR A 11 3.34 -11.96 0.79
CA THR A 11 4.23 -13.13 0.72
C THR A 11 4.34 -13.58 -0.73
N GLU A 12 5.42 -14.30 -1.07
CA GLU A 12 5.54 -14.92 -2.39
C GLU A 12 4.33 -15.81 -2.72
N GLY A 13 3.89 -15.78 -3.98
CA GLY A 13 2.75 -16.57 -4.47
C GLY A 13 1.36 -16.08 -4.06
N CYS A 14 1.24 -14.89 -3.44
CA CYS A 14 -0.04 -14.34 -3.06
C CYS A 14 -0.73 -13.66 -4.26
N HIS A 15 -1.71 -14.33 -4.87
CA HIS A 15 -2.51 -13.77 -5.96
C HIS A 15 -3.22 -12.44 -5.58
N LEU A 16 -3.58 -12.30 -4.30
CA LEU A 16 -4.17 -11.04 -3.81
C LEU A 16 -3.19 -9.87 -3.87
N CYS A 17 -1.88 -10.12 -3.71
CA CYS A 17 -0.87 -9.07 -3.85
C CYS A 17 -0.79 -8.54 -5.29
N ASP A 18 -1.00 -9.40 -6.30
CA ASP A 18 -1.07 -8.96 -7.70
C ASP A 18 -2.29 -8.04 -7.96
N LEU A 19 -3.42 -8.36 -7.33
CA LEU A 19 -4.62 -7.52 -7.40
C LEU A 19 -4.40 -6.17 -6.72
N ALA A 20 -3.83 -6.18 -5.51
CA ALA A 20 -3.48 -4.97 -4.77
C ALA A 20 -2.47 -4.10 -5.54
N ALA A 21 -1.41 -4.69 -6.10
CA ALA A 21 -0.43 -4.00 -6.93
C ALA A 21 -1.08 -3.40 -8.18
N SER A 22 -2.05 -4.10 -8.79
CA SER A 22 -2.80 -3.61 -9.95
C SER A 22 -3.64 -2.38 -9.59
N VAL A 23 -4.35 -2.39 -8.45
CA VAL A 23 -5.10 -1.22 -7.95
C VAL A 23 -4.17 -0.04 -7.70
N LEU A 24 -3.02 -0.26 -7.05
CA LEU A 24 -2.03 0.79 -6.81
C LEU A 24 -1.43 1.33 -8.12
N GLY A 25 -1.20 0.46 -9.10
CA GLY A 25 -0.74 0.83 -10.44
C GLY A 25 -1.76 1.71 -11.18
N SER A 26 -3.03 1.31 -11.19
CA SER A 26 -4.14 2.09 -11.75
C SER A 26 -4.24 3.47 -11.09
N PHE A 27 -4.20 3.51 -9.75
CA PHE A 27 -4.19 4.76 -9.01
C PHE A 27 -3.00 5.65 -9.40
N ASN A 28 -1.80 5.08 -9.50
CA ASN A 28 -0.58 5.81 -9.86
C ASN A 28 -0.69 6.44 -11.27
N SER A 29 -1.23 5.69 -12.25
CA SER A 29 -1.46 6.19 -13.60
C SER A 29 -2.46 7.36 -13.65
N VAL A 30 -3.52 7.33 -12.83
CA VAL A 30 -4.47 8.45 -12.73
C VAL A 30 -3.79 9.68 -12.12
N MET A 31 -3.02 9.48 -11.05
CA MET A 31 -2.39 10.55 -10.27
C MET A 31 -1.17 11.19 -10.93
N GLU A 32 -0.55 10.52 -11.91
CA GLU A 32 0.60 11.05 -12.66
C GLU A 32 0.27 12.41 -13.31
N SER A 33 -0.94 12.56 -13.84
CA SER A 33 -1.45 13.82 -14.40
C SER A 33 -1.56 14.96 -13.38
N HIS A 34 -1.60 14.62 -12.09
CA HIS A 34 -1.64 15.53 -10.95
C HIS A 34 -0.27 15.78 -10.32
N ASN A 35 0.84 15.44 -11.01
CA ASN A 35 2.21 15.53 -10.47
C ASN A 35 2.41 14.74 -9.18
N PHE A 36 1.63 13.68 -8.94
CA PHE A 36 1.72 12.81 -7.77
C PHE A 36 2.00 11.37 -8.21
N SER A 37 2.88 10.67 -7.50
CA SER A 37 3.16 9.28 -7.79
C SER A 37 3.44 8.47 -6.52
N LEU A 38 3.09 7.18 -6.55
CA LEU A 38 3.44 6.23 -5.50
C LEU A 38 4.76 5.54 -5.82
N SER A 39 5.67 5.54 -4.85
CA SER A 39 6.81 4.63 -4.81
C SER A 39 6.41 3.42 -3.96
N ILE A 40 6.14 2.30 -4.63
CA ILE A 40 5.64 1.07 -4.01
C ILE A 40 6.82 0.14 -3.79
N GLU A 41 7.06 -0.24 -2.54
CA GLU A 41 8.02 -1.26 -2.14
C GLU A 41 7.26 -2.52 -1.71
N LEU A 42 7.51 -3.65 -2.35
CA LEU A 42 6.94 -4.92 -1.90
C LEU A 42 7.80 -5.48 -0.77
N VAL A 43 7.19 -5.72 0.38
CA VAL A 43 7.87 -6.25 1.56
C VAL A 43 7.35 -7.64 1.83
N ASP A 44 8.22 -8.64 1.66
CA ASP A 44 7.91 -10.00 2.04
C ASP A 44 7.97 -10.15 3.56
N ILE A 45 6.82 -10.45 4.16
CA ILE A 45 6.72 -10.65 5.61
C ILE A 45 7.12 -12.06 6.03
N SER A 46 7.27 -13.02 5.11
CA SER A 46 7.53 -14.43 5.41
C SER A 46 8.82 -14.65 6.22
N ALA A 47 9.80 -13.76 6.07
CA ALA A 47 11.07 -13.81 6.77
C ALA A 47 11.01 -13.31 8.23
N SER A 48 9.88 -12.76 8.68
CA SER A 48 9.73 -12.18 10.03
C SER A 48 8.50 -12.71 10.74
N GLU A 49 8.70 -13.58 11.73
CA GLU A 49 7.61 -14.17 12.53
C GLU A 49 6.70 -13.10 13.15
N ALA A 50 7.27 -11.99 13.63
CA ALA A 50 6.50 -10.88 14.20
C ALA A 50 5.59 -10.20 13.17
N MET A 51 6.04 -10.09 11.91
CA MET A 51 5.22 -9.51 10.83
C MET A 51 4.15 -10.50 10.37
N VAL A 52 4.47 -11.80 10.31
CA VAL A 52 3.49 -12.86 9.99
C VAL A 52 2.40 -12.93 11.06
N GLU A 53 2.76 -12.88 12.35
CA GLU A 53 1.78 -12.90 13.45
C GLU A 53 0.85 -11.67 13.37
N ARG A 54 1.40 -10.50 13.03
CA ARG A 54 0.65 -9.25 13.00
C ARG A 54 -0.18 -9.05 11.73
N TYR A 55 0.35 -9.41 10.57
CA TYR A 55 -0.22 -9.08 9.26
C TYR A 55 -0.52 -10.30 8.39
N GLY A 56 -0.09 -11.50 8.75
CA GLY A 56 -0.23 -12.70 7.92
C GLY A 56 -1.68 -13.05 7.56
N ALA A 57 -2.65 -12.74 8.43
CA ALA A 57 -4.08 -12.89 8.14
C ALA A 57 -4.71 -11.71 7.39
N LEU A 58 -3.95 -10.61 7.21
CA LEU A 58 -4.41 -9.34 6.66
C LEU A 58 -3.78 -9.02 5.30
N ILE A 59 -2.72 -9.73 4.88
CA ILE A 59 -2.08 -9.50 3.59
C ILE A 59 -3.09 -9.67 2.44
N PRO A 60 -3.09 -8.78 1.43
CA PRO A 60 -2.16 -7.65 1.26
C PRO A 60 -2.50 -6.43 2.13
N VAL A 61 -1.46 -5.80 2.69
CA VAL A 61 -1.60 -4.56 3.49
C VAL A 61 -0.70 -3.47 2.92
N VAL A 62 -1.25 -2.28 2.67
CA VAL A 62 -0.47 -1.11 2.26
C VAL A 62 -0.14 -0.27 3.48
N ILE A 63 1.14 -0.01 3.71
CA ILE A 63 1.61 0.88 4.76
C ILE A 63 2.12 2.16 4.13
N ASP A 64 1.63 3.29 4.62
CA ASP A 64 2.21 4.58 4.28
C ASP A 64 3.44 4.85 5.15
N VAL A 65 4.61 5.00 4.53
CA VAL A 65 5.87 5.16 5.25
C VAL A 65 5.92 6.47 6.02
N GLY A 66 5.26 7.53 5.50
CA GLY A 66 5.25 8.85 6.14
C GLY A 66 4.46 8.90 7.44
N SER A 67 3.29 8.27 7.49
CA SER A 67 2.38 8.29 8.65
C SER A 67 2.43 7.02 9.51
N GLY A 68 3.01 5.93 8.99
CA GLY A 68 3.01 4.61 9.63
C GLY A 68 1.64 3.93 9.67
N ARG A 69 0.63 4.49 8.99
CA ARG A 69 -0.72 3.92 8.94
C ARG A 69 -0.78 2.79 7.92
N ALA A 70 -1.71 1.87 8.16
CA ALA A 70 -1.95 0.72 7.31
C ALA A 70 -3.36 0.73 6.72
N LEU A 71 -3.47 0.29 5.47
CA LEU A 71 -4.71 0.00 4.76
C LEU A 71 -4.71 -1.49 4.42
N SER A 72 -5.61 -2.25 5.04
CA SER A 72 -5.78 -3.68 4.78
C SER A 72 -6.66 -3.91 3.55
N TRP A 73 -6.39 -4.97 2.81
CA TRP A 73 -7.30 -5.48 1.79
C TRP A 73 -8.70 -5.81 2.37
N PRO A 74 -9.79 -5.70 1.58
CA PRO A 74 -9.87 -5.20 0.21
C PRO A 74 -9.90 -3.68 0.10
N PHE A 75 -9.28 -3.14 -0.95
CA PHE A 75 -9.33 -1.71 -1.28
C PHE A 75 -9.35 -1.51 -2.81
N ASP A 76 -9.93 -0.39 -3.22
CA ASP A 76 -9.92 0.14 -4.58
C ASP A 76 -9.13 1.46 -4.65
N GLU A 77 -9.04 2.06 -5.82
CA GLU A 77 -8.32 3.32 -6.04
C GLU A 77 -8.88 4.47 -5.20
N GLN A 78 -10.19 4.47 -4.93
CA GLN A 78 -10.85 5.49 -4.12
C GLN A 78 -10.49 5.34 -2.63
N ALA A 79 -10.45 4.10 -2.12
CA ALA A 79 -10.00 3.81 -0.77
C ALA A 79 -8.52 4.19 -0.57
N VAL A 80 -7.66 3.95 -1.59
CA VAL A 80 -6.25 4.38 -1.56
C VAL A 80 -6.15 5.90 -1.51
N TYR A 81 -6.94 6.61 -2.33
CA TYR A 81 -6.98 8.07 -2.32
C TYR A 81 -7.35 8.63 -0.94
N GLU A 82 -8.46 8.15 -0.36
CA GLU A 82 -8.93 8.62 0.94
C GLU A 82 -7.96 8.24 2.06
N PHE A 83 -7.38 7.04 2.01
CA PHE A 83 -6.33 6.63 2.95
C PHE A 83 -5.16 7.62 2.95
N LEU A 84 -4.61 7.95 1.76
CA LEU A 84 -3.49 8.86 1.64
C LEU A 84 -3.83 10.29 2.10
N ARG A 85 -5.05 10.76 1.84
CA ARG A 85 -5.51 12.07 2.34
C ARG A 85 -5.52 12.15 3.86
N VAL A 86 -6.01 11.11 4.53
CA VAL A 86 -6.02 11.08 6.00
C VAL A 86 -4.59 10.96 6.56
N CYS A 87 -3.68 10.28 5.84
CA CYS A 87 -2.26 10.20 6.19
C CYS A 87 -1.49 11.52 6.00
N ASP A 88 -1.97 12.42 5.14
CA ASP A 88 -1.36 13.73 4.89
C ASP A 88 -1.74 14.78 5.96
N GLY A 89 -2.92 14.63 6.57
CA GLY A 89 -3.47 15.55 7.57
C GLY A 89 -3.16 15.21 9.03
N ALA A 90 -2.30 14.22 9.31
CA ALA A 90 -1.86 13.90 10.67
C ALA A 90 -0.74 14.85 11.10
N VAL A 91 -1.11 16.09 11.43
CA VAL A 91 -0.29 17.06 12.17
C VAL A 91 -0.92 17.37 13.52
#